data_AF-A0A136L0F6-F1
#
_entry.id   AF-A0A136L0F6-F1
#
_cell.length_a   1.000
_cell.length_b   1.000
_cell.length_c   1.000
_cell.angle_alpha   90.00
_cell.angle_beta   90.00
_cell.angle_gamma   90.00
#
_symmetry.space_group_name_H-M   'P 1'
#
loop_
_entity.id
_entity.type
_entity.pdbx_description
1 polymer ?
#
loop_
_entity_poly.entity_id
_entity_poly.type
_entity_poly.pdbx_seq_one_letter_code
_entity_poly.pdbx_strand_id
1 'polypeptide(L)'
;MKLKTNKEVWIARIIAWVLLAAVSAGIIFMSTFVLGPTFFAVPDLDEKLAVAIYCPGAESTSVQTGPSVPTTSSPTGTYGHTVEITCYFADGSEKTIRNEQFALTSIGGMFGLGGLCGIGISIPLMLLPFFVIRKKKTH
;
A
#
# COMPACT_ATOMS: atom_id res chain seq x y z
N MET A 1 -15.51 9.89 35.14
CA MET A 1 -15.91 8.92 36.18
C MET A 1 -14.66 8.39 36.88
N LYS A 2 -14.58 8.46 38.21
CA LYS A 2 -13.50 7.81 38.97
C LYS A 2 -13.84 6.32 39.11
N LEU A 3 -13.05 5.45 38.49
CA LEU A 3 -13.15 3.99 38.64
C LEU A 3 -12.78 3.64 40.08
N LYS A 4 -13.65 2.94 40.80
CA LYS A 4 -13.55 2.73 42.26
C LYS A 4 -12.79 1.45 42.61
N THR A 5 -12.60 0.52 41.69
CA THR A 5 -11.91 -0.75 41.96
C THR A 5 -10.86 -1.12 40.90
N ASN A 6 -9.83 -1.87 41.31
CA ASN A 6 -8.77 -2.36 40.40
C ASN A 6 -9.32 -3.19 39.22
N LYS A 7 -10.43 -3.91 39.42
CA LYS A 7 -11.12 -4.66 38.35
C LYS A 7 -11.70 -3.74 37.27
N GLU A 8 -12.37 -2.65 37.67
CA GLU A 8 -12.94 -1.68 36.73
C GLU A 8 -11.86 -0.97 35.90
N VAL A 9 -10.71 -0.66 36.49
CA VAL A 9 -9.56 -0.07 35.77
C VAL A 9 -8.99 -1.04 34.72
N TRP A 10 -8.92 -2.33 35.05
CA TRP A 10 -8.44 -3.35 34.12
C TRP A 10 -9.41 -3.58 32.96
N ILE A 11 -10.71 -3.64 33.24
CA ILE A 11 -11.77 -3.77 32.22
C ILE A 11 -11.76 -2.56 31.28
N ALA A 12 -11.68 -1.33 31.83
CA ALA A 12 -11.60 -0.12 31.03
C ALA A 12 -10.37 -0.10 30.11
N ARG A 13 -9.23 -0.62 30.58
CA ARG A 13 -8.03 -0.77 29.75
C ARG A 13 -8.25 -1.79 28.63
N ILE A 14 -8.80 -2.96 28.91
CA ILE A 14 -9.08 -3.97 27.87
C ILE A 14 -9.99 -3.38 26.79
N ILE A 15 -11.07 -2.69 27.19
CA ILE A 15 -11.99 -2.06 26.23
C ILE A 15 -11.26 -1.01 25.38
N ALA A 16 -10.43 -0.16 26.00
CA ALA A 16 -9.63 0.81 25.26
C ALA A 16 -8.69 0.15 24.25
N TRP A 17 -8.08 -0.97 24.61
CA TRP A 17 -7.21 -1.76 23.73
C TRP A 17 -7.96 -2.40 22.56
N VAL A 18 -9.13 -2.97 22.82
CA VAL A 18 -9.97 -3.55 21.77
C VAL A 18 -10.42 -2.47 20.79
N LEU A 19 -10.82 -1.30 21.28
CA LEU A 19 -11.19 -0.16 20.44
C LEU A 19 -10.00 0.34 19.61
N LEU A 20 -8.82 0.48 20.22
CA LEU A 20 -7.59 0.86 19.51
C LEU A 20 -7.23 -0.17 18.43
N ALA A 21 -7.33 -1.46 18.74
CA ALA A 21 -7.10 -2.53 17.79
C ALA A 21 -8.08 -2.45 16.61
N ALA A 22 -9.37 -2.27 16.88
CA ALA A 22 -10.39 -2.13 15.84
C ALA A 22 -10.14 -0.91 14.94
N VAL A 23 -9.80 0.24 15.52
CA VAL A 23 -9.46 1.46 14.77
C VAL A 23 -8.20 1.26 13.94
N SER A 24 -7.14 0.66 14.52
CA SER A 24 -5.90 0.38 13.80
C SER A 24 -6.11 -0.59 12.62
N ALA A 25 -6.90 -1.65 12.82
CA ALA A 25 -7.26 -2.59 11.76
C ALA A 25 -8.06 -1.89 10.66
N GLY A 26 -9.01 -1.02 11.03
CA GLY A 26 -9.75 -0.18 10.08
C GLY A 26 -8.86 0.75 9.26
N ILE A 27 -7.85 1.38 9.89
CA ILE A 27 -6.88 2.24 9.20
C ILE A 27 -6.05 1.42 8.21
N ILE A 28 -5.51 0.28 8.62
CA ILE A 28 -4.74 -0.60 7.74
C ILE A 28 -5.61 -1.03 6.56
N PHE A 29 -6.84 -1.48 6.83
CA PHE A 29 -7.77 -1.90 5.78
C PHE A 29 -8.08 -0.76 4.79
N MET A 30 -8.45 0.42 5.28
CA MET A 30 -8.74 1.57 4.41
C MET A 30 -7.52 2.03 3.63
N SER A 31 -6.34 2.02 4.24
CA SER A 31 -5.12 2.41 3.52
C SER A 31 -4.74 1.42 2.42
N THR A 32 -4.90 0.12 2.66
CA THR A 32 -4.58 -0.93 1.69
C THR A 32 -5.57 -0.94 0.53
N PHE A 33 -6.87 -0.80 0.79
CA PHE A 33 -7.92 -0.97 -0.22
C PHE A 33 -8.45 0.32 -0.82
N VAL A 34 -8.21 1.49 -0.21
CA VAL A 34 -8.65 2.78 -0.73
C VAL A 34 -7.45 3.62 -1.16
N LEU A 35 -6.47 3.85 -0.27
CA LEU A 35 -5.30 4.67 -0.61
C LEU A 35 -4.38 3.97 -1.61
N GLY A 36 -4.13 2.67 -1.44
CA GLY A 36 -3.30 1.88 -2.34
C GLY A 36 -3.67 2.05 -3.82
N PRO A 37 -4.91 1.74 -4.22
CA PRO A 37 -5.37 1.92 -5.59
C PRO A 37 -5.32 3.36 -6.10
N THR A 38 -5.51 4.36 -5.22
CA THR A 38 -5.43 5.77 -5.63
C THR A 38 -4.00 6.22 -5.98
N PHE A 39 -2.97 5.60 -5.40
CA PHE A 39 -1.58 5.88 -5.80
C PHE A 39 -1.24 5.34 -7.20
N PHE A 40 -1.96 4.32 -7.66
CA PHE A 40 -1.79 3.69 -8.97
C PHE A 40 -2.62 4.34 -10.07
N ALA A 41 -3.54 5.25 -9.72
CA ALA A 41 -4.10 6.15 -10.70
C ALA A 41 -3.06 7.16 -11.24
N VAL A 42 -1.84 7.17 -10.70
CA VAL A 42 -0.74 8.05 -11.11
C VAL A 42 0.23 7.26 -12.01
N PRO A 43 0.19 7.47 -13.34
CA PRO A 43 0.92 6.64 -14.31
C PRO A 43 2.44 6.65 -14.10
N ASP A 44 3.01 7.76 -13.64
CA ASP A 44 4.47 7.90 -13.38
C ASP A 44 4.97 7.03 -12.22
N LEU A 45 4.09 6.69 -11.26
CA LEU A 45 4.50 5.93 -10.08
C LEU A 45 4.64 4.44 -10.41
N ASP A 46 3.72 3.95 -11.24
CA ASP A 46 3.61 2.53 -11.60
C ASP A 46 4.75 2.12 -12.54
N GLU A 47 5.07 2.97 -13.51
CA GLU A 47 6.21 2.76 -14.40
C GLU A 47 7.51 2.67 -13.60
N LYS A 48 7.74 3.64 -12.70
CA LYS A 48 8.95 3.66 -11.86
C LYS A 48 9.04 2.46 -10.93
N LEU A 49 7.92 2.01 -10.35
CA LEU A 49 7.91 0.85 -9.47
C LEU A 49 8.21 -0.44 -10.25
N ALA A 50 7.58 -0.63 -11.41
CA ALA A 50 7.82 -1.79 -12.26
C ALA A 50 9.26 -1.85 -12.78
N VAL A 51 9.81 -0.72 -13.21
CA VAL A 51 11.21 -0.60 -13.64
C VAL A 51 12.16 -0.89 -12.47
N ALA A 52 11.91 -0.32 -11.29
CA ALA A 52 12.75 -0.57 -10.12
C ALA A 52 12.76 -2.04 -9.68
N ILE A 53 11.65 -2.77 -9.87
CA ILE A 53 11.53 -4.18 -9.47
C ILE A 53 12.12 -5.13 -10.52
N TYR A 54 11.82 -4.93 -11.80
CA TYR A 54 12.21 -5.88 -12.85
C TYR A 54 13.45 -5.48 -13.65
N CYS A 55 13.79 -4.19 -13.70
CA CYS A 55 14.92 -3.64 -14.43
C CYS A 55 15.77 -2.71 -13.55
N PRO A 56 16.33 -3.20 -12.43
CA PRO A 56 17.17 -2.37 -11.59
C PRO A 56 18.40 -1.91 -12.38
N GLY A 57 18.62 -0.59 -12.48
CA GLY A 57 19.78 -0.02 -13.17
C GLY A 57 19.60 0.21 -14.68
N ALA A 58 18.37 0.24 -15.19
CA ALA A 58 18.11 0.70 -16.56
C ALA A 58 18.46 2.20 -16.70
N GLU A 59 19.15 2.57 -17.78
CA GLU A 59 19.50 3.97 -18.07
C GLU A 59 18.34 4.72 -18.75
N SER A 60 17.54 3.99 -19.53
CA SER A 60 16.35 4.53 -20.18
C SER A 60 15.28 3.47 -20.33
N THR A 61 14.02 3.93 -20.40
CA THR A 61 12.84 3.09 -20.54
C THR A 61 12.01 3.60 -21.72
N SER A 62 11.46 2.67 -22.49
CA SER A 62 10.46 2.96 -23.52
C SER A 62 9.17 2.24 -23.17
N VAL A 63 8.10 3.01 -22.99
CA VAL A 63 6.76 2.48 -22.76
C VAL A 63 6.04 2.35 -24.09
N GLN A 64 5.69 1.13 -24.47
CA GLN A 64 4.76 0.88 -25.57
C GLN A 64 3.38 0.56 -25.00
N THR A 65 2.44 1.46 -25.26
CA THR A 65 1.02 1.25 -24.95
C THR A 65 0.37 0.61 -26.18
N GLY A 66 0.07 -0.67 -26.09
CA GLY A 66 -0.65 -1.41 -27.12
C GLY A 66 -2.14 -1.04 -27.19
N PRO A 67 -2.86 -1.59 -28.19
CA PRO A 67 -4.26 -1.28 -28.43
C PRO A 67 -5.12 -1.60 -27.20
N SER A 68 -6.10 -0.74 -26.91
CA SER A 68 -7.10 -0.95 -25.86
C SER A 68 -7.95 -2.16 -26.24
N VAL A 69 -7.82 -3.25 -25.49
CA VAL A 69 -8.63 -4.45 -25.67
C VAL A 69 -9.64 -4.58 -24.53
N PRO A 70 -10.84 -5.11 -24.79
CA PRO A 70 -11.80 -5.39 -23.74
C PRO A 70 -11.18 -6.38 -22.74
N THR A 71 -11.09 -6.01 -21.46
CA THR A 71 -10.61 -6.93 -20.41
C THR A 71 -11.69 -7.94 -20.01
N THR A 72 -12.88 -7.83 -20.58
CA THR A 72 -14.02 -8.71 -20.33
C THR A 72 -14.73 -9.02 -21.65
N SER A 73 -15.47 -10.14 -21.69
CA SER A 73 -16.33 -10.51 -22.81
C SER A 73 -17.62 -9.67 -22.90
N SER A 74 -17.82 -8.70 -22.00
CA SER A 74 -18.99 -7.81 -22.00
C SER A 74 -18.72 -6.57 -22.87
N PRO A 75 -19.65 -6.18 -23.77
CA PRO A 75 -19.50 -4.99 -24.62
C PRO A 75 -19.48 -3.66 -23.83
N THR A 76 -19.89 -3.68 -22.57
CA THR A 76 -19.80 -2.56 -21.60
C THR A 76 -18.66 -2.70 -20.60
N GLY A 77 -17.75 -3.64 -20.85
CA GLY A 77 -16.63 -3.94 -19.97
C GLY A 77 -15.57 -2.85 -19.88
N THR A 78 -14.73 -2.95 -18.85
CA THR A 78 -13.51 -2.16 -18.73
C THR A 78 -12.58 -2.43 -19.91
N TYR A 79 -12.09 -1.36 -20.53
CA TYR A 79 -11.04 -1.44 -21.54
C TYR A 79 -9.69 -1.38 -20.83
N GLY A 80 -8.83 -2.36 -21.11
CA GLY A 80 -7.47 -2.39 -20.61
C GLY A 80 -6.51 -2.07 -21.75
N HIS A 81 -5.55 -1.20 -21.48
CA HIS A 81 -4.41 -1.03 -22.37
C HIS A 81 -3.37 -2.10 -22.02
N THR A 82 -2.76 -2.70 -23.05
CA THR A 82 -1.58 -3.52 -22.85
C THR A 82 -0.41 -2.56 -22.68
N VAL A 83 0.29 -2.65 -21.55
CA VAL A 83 1.50 -1.84 -21.31
C VAL A 83 2.70 -2.78 -21.36
N GLU A 84 3.60 -2.52 -22.29
CA GLU A 84 4.90 -3.19 -22.36
C GLU A 84 6.00 -2.15 -22.14
N ILE A 85 6.89 -2.42 -21.18
CA ILE A 85 8.00 -1.52 -20.85
C ILE A 85 9.29 -2.23 -21.29
N THR A 86 10.00 -1.62 -22.23
CA THR A 86 11.35 -2.07 -22.61
C THR A 86 12.38 -1.22 -21.88
N CYS A 87 13.25 -1.88 -21.14
CA CYS A 87 14.35 -1.28 -20.39
C CYS A 87 15.65 -1.43 -21.18
N TYR A 88 16.42 -0.36 -21.29
CA TYR A 88 17.74 -0.35 -21.90
C TYR A 88 18.82 -0.19 -20.83
N PHE A 89 19.80 -1.08 -20.83
CA PHE A 89 20.90 -1.09 -19.86
C PHE A 89 22.20 -0.56 -20.48
N ALA A 90 23.11 -0.10 -19.61
CA ALA A 90 24.41 0.47 -20.00
C ALA A 90 25.33 -0.51 -20.76
N ASP A 91 25.06 -1.82 -20.65
CA ASP A 91 25.76 -2.88 -21.38
C ASP A 91 25.20 -3.12 -22.80
N GLY A 92 24.19 -2.35 -23.21
CA GLY A 92 23.49 -2.51 -24.47
C GLY A 92 22.47 -3.64 -24.50
N SER A 93 22.22 -4.31 -23.36
CA SER A 93 21.16 -5.31 -23.26
C SER A 93 19.78 -4.66 -23.13
N GLU A 94 18.77 -5.36 -23.65
CA GLU A 94 17.38 -4.94 -23.58
C GLU A 94 16.56 -5.98 -22.82
N LYS A 95 15.65 -5.52 -21.96
CA LYS A 95 14.71 -6.39 -21.26
C LYS A 95 13.31 -5.81 -21.34
N THR A 96 12.39 -6.61 -21.86
CA THR A 96 10.97 -6.24 -21.96
C THR A 96 10.19 -6.84 -20.81
N ILE A 97 9.50 -5.98 -20.05
CA ILE A 97 8.52 -6.35 -19.03
C ILE A 97 7.19 -6.53 -19.75
N ARG A 98 6.65 -7.75 -19.70
CA ARG A 98 5.36 -8.09 -20.29
C ARG A 98 4.20 -7.52 -19.46
N ASN A 99 3.07 -7.27 -20.12
CA ASN A 99 1.86 -6.72 -19.50
C ASN A 99 1.40 -7.48 -18.24
N GLU A 100 1.49 -8.81 -18.24
CA GLU A 100 1.12 -9.65 -17.09
C GLU A 100 2.01 -9.41 -15.85
N GLN A 101 3.30 -9.17 -16.06
CA GLN A 101 4.27 -8.92 -14.98
C GLN A 101 4.11 -7.51 -14.43
N PHE A 102 3.87 -6.55 -15.33
CA PHE A 102 3.52 -5.19 -14.96
C PHE A 102 2.24 -5.16 -14.11
N ALA A 103 1.15 -5.79 -14.58
CA ALA A 103 -0.11 -5.83 -13.85
C ALA A 103 0.02 -6.47 -12.46
N LEU A 104 0.75 -7.59 -12.35
CA LEU A 104 0.94 -8.26 -11.06
C LEU A 104 1.76 -7.41 -10.08
N THR A 105 2.81 -6.75 -10.57
CA THR A 105 3.65 -5.87 -9.75
C THR A 105 2.93 -4.60 -9.36
N SER A 106 2.08 -4.08 -10.25
CA SER A 106 1.23 -2.95 -9.94
C SER A 106 0.25 -3.32 -8.83
N ILE A 107 -0.49 -4.43 -8.97
CA ILE A 107 -1.41 -4.93 -7.93
C ILE A 107 -0.68 -5.13 -6.59
N GLY A 108 0.46 -5.82 -6.60
CA GLY A 108 1.27 -6.05 -5.40
C GLY A 108 1.79 -4.76 -4.78
N GLY A 109 2.20 -3.82 -5.62
CA GLY A 109 2.63 -2.48 -5.24
C GLY A 109 1.51 -1.68 -4.56
N MET A 110 0.28 -1.70 -5.08
CA MET A 110 -0.83 -0.90 -4.51
C MET A 110 -1.15 -1.34 -3.08
N PHE A 111 -1.30 -2.65 -2.90
CA PHE A 111 -1.63 -3.21 -1.59
C PHE A 111 -0.44 -3.12 -0.63
N GLY A 112 0.78 -3.28 -1.15
CA GLY A 112 2.02 -3.14 -0.36
C GLY A 112 2.22 -1.72 0.16
N LEU A 113 2.14 -0.72 -0.72
CA LEU A 113 2.32 0.69 -0.34
C LEU A 113 1.21 1.17 0.58
N GLY A 114 -0.05 0.85 0.23
CA GLY A 114 -1.21 1.17 1.06
C GLY A 114 -1.09 0.55 2.45
N GLY A 115 -0.72 -0.73 2.52
CA GLY A 115 -0.49 -1.44 3.78
C GLY A 115 0.66 -0.84 4.61
N LEU A 116 1.77 -0.47 3.97
CA LEU A 116 2.89 0.20 4.64
C LEU A 116 2.48 1.56 5.24
N CYS A 117 1.70 2.36 4.50
CA CYS A 117 1.14 3.61 5.02
C CYS A 117 0.21 3.35 6.21
N GLY A 118 -0.66 2.34 6.13
CA GLY A 118 -1.54 1.94 7.23
C GLY A 118 -0.80 1.50 8.48
N ILE A 119 0.25 0.70 8.30
CA ILE A 119 1.14 0.25 9.39
C ILE A 119 1.84 1.46 10.02
N GLY A 120 2.36 2.37 9.19
CA GLY A 120 3.03 3.59 9.62
C GLY A 120 2.17 4.50 10.49
N ILE A 121 0.85 4.52 10.29
CA ILE A 121 -0.09 5.31 11.10
C ILE A 121 -0.60 4.53 12.32
N SER A 122 -0.86 3.23 12.16
CA SER A 122 -1.43 2.38 13.22
C SER A 122 -0.45 2.10 14.36
N ILE A 123 0.84 1.91 14.07
CA ILE A 123 1.87 1.68 15.09
C ILE A 123 1.98 2.86 16.08
N PRO A 124 2.16 4.11 15.63
CA PRO A 124 2.13 5.27 16.52
C PRO A 124 0.83 5.36 17.32
N LEU A 125 -0.32 5.08 16.70
CA LEU A 125 -1.62 5.15 17.37
C LEU A 125 -1.73 4.15 18.53
N MET A 126 -1.20 2.93 18.37
CA MET A 126 -1.15 1.92 19.43
C MET A 126 -0.09 2.22 20.50
N LEU A 127 1.03 2.83 20.14
CA LEU A 127 2.15 3.07 21.06
C LEU A 127 2.03 4.39 21.84
N LEU A 128 1.40 5.43 21.28
CA LEU A 128 1.17 6.73 21.90
C LEU A 128 0.61 6.65 23.34
N PRO A 129 -0.42 5.83 23.64
CA PRO A 129 -0.93 5.67 24.99
C PRO A 129 0.13 5.21 25.99
N PHE A 130 1.03 4.31 25.61
CA PHE A 130 2.09 3.85 26.51
C PHE A 130 3.12 4.94 26.82
N PHE A 131 3.54 5.69 25.82
CA PHE A 131 4.50 6.77 26.01
C PHE A 131 3.93 7.90 26.88
N VAL A 132 2.66 8.26 26.67
CA VAL A 132 1.98 9.28 27.48
C VAL A 132 1.75 8.81 28.93
N ILE A 133 1.37 7.55 29.13
CA ILE A 133 1.17 6.98 30.48
C ILE A 133 2.49 6.83 31.23
N ARG A 134 3.59 6.44 30.55
CA ARG A 134 4.91 6.35 31.17
C ARG A 134 5.43 7.72 31.62
N LYS A 135 5.30 8.77 30.79
CA LYS A 135 5.75 10.12 31.17
C LYS A 135 5.06 10.67 32.42
N LYS A 136 3.78 10.33 32.66
CA LYS A 136 3.05 10.76 33.86
C LYS A 136 3.46 10.05 35.15
N LYS A 137 4.22 8.94 35.10
CA LYS A 137 4.69 8.24 36.31
C LYS A 137 6.04 8.74 36.83
N THR A 138 6.74 9.55 36.04
CA THR A 138 8.07 10.09 36.36
C THR A 138 8.06 11.51 36.95
N HIS A 139 6.88 12.08 37.19
CA HIS A 139 6.69 13.35 37.89
C HIS A 139 5.86 13.13 39.16
#